data_AF-A0A7S3F7M4-F1
#
_entry.id   AF-A0A7S3F7M4-F1
#
_cell.length_a   1.000
_cell.length_b   1.000
_cell.length_c   1.000
_cell.angle_alpha   90.00
_cell.angle_beta   90.00
_cell.angle_gamma   90.00
#
_symmetry.space_group_name_H-M   'P 1'
#
loop_
_entity.id
_entity.type
_entity.pdbx_description
1 polymer ?
#
loop_
_entity_poly.entity_id
_entity_poly.type
_entity_poly.pdbx_seq_one_letter_code
_entity_poly.pdbx_strand_id
1 'polypeptide(L)'
;RLPAPRLDTQRPLPLRPQLDLVAGGGLLARGSAAPAGGGGTYARTAAPRRRRARSLAAAAAAMTSLRPFRCGDLFRFNNVNLDVLTETFQLGFYMSYLAKHPEFYQVAEGAAGRTMGYIMGKAEGSGEQWHGHVSAVTVAPEFRRMGLARTLMRNLEDVSERRHDAYFVDLFVRVSNTMAIRMYEGFGYTVYRRVLGYYSKEEDAFDLRKALPRDKEKKSVVPLKKPVQPWELEWS
;
A
#
# COMPACT_ATOMS: atom_id res chain seq x y z
N ARG A 1 -16.98 35.97 -48.59
CA ARG A 1 -16.73 34.60 -48.08
C ARG A 1 -15.61 34.71 -47.05
N LEU A 2 -15.96 34.70 -45.76
CA LEU A 2 -15.02 34.76 -44.63
C LEU A 2 -14.43 33.35 -44.36
N PRO A 3 -13.18 33.23 -43.90
CA PRO A 3 -12.58 31.93 -43.62
C PRO A 3 -12.99 31.40 -42.23
N ALA A 4 -13.14 30.07 -42.12
CA ALA A 4 -13.53 29.35 -40.92
C ALA A 4 -12.40 29.35 -39.84
N PRO A 5 -12.75 29.32 -38.53
CA PRO A 5 -11.77 29.33 -37.46
C PRO A 5 -11.08 27.96 -37.29
N ARG A 6 -9.77 28.01 -37.03
CA ARG A 6 -8.94 26.85 -36.68
C ARG A 6 -9.40 26.27 -35.34
N LEU A 7 -9.75 24.99 -35.31
CA LEU A 7 -9.94 24.21 -34.09
C LEU A 7 -8.58 24.01 -33.43
N ASP A 8 -8.35 24.77 -32.36
CA ASP A 8 -7.22 24.62 -31.46
C ASP A 8 -7.41 23.29 -30.70
N THR A 9 -6.54 22.31 -30.97
CA THR A 9 -6.51 21.03 -30.27
C THR A 9 -6.04 21.28 -28.83
N GLN A 10 -6.98 21.62 -27.95
CA GLN A 10 -6.72 21.63 -26.51
C GLN A 10 -6.27 20.25 -26.08
N ARG A 11 -4.98 20.15 -25.71
CA ARG A 11 -4.42 19.00 -25.00
C ARG A 11 -5.26 18.75 -23.74
N PRO A 12 -5.62 17.50 -23.41
CA PRO A 12 -6.37 17.22 -22.20
C PRO A 12 -5.51 17.61 -20.98
N LEU A 13 -6.03 18.53 -20.18
CA LEU A 13 -5.47 18.90 -18.88
C LEU A 13 -5.38 17.64 -18.00
N PRO A 14 -4.25 17.40 -17.30
CA PRO A 14 -4.16 16.28 -16.37
C PRO A 14 -5.17 16.46 -15.23
N LEU A 15 -5.95 15.40 -15.00
CA LEU A 15 -6.94 15.30 -13.93
C LEU A 15 -6.26 15.55 -12.58
N ARG A 16 -6.63 16.64 -11.91
CA ARG A 16 -6.26 16.92 -10.52
C ARG A 16 -6.79 15.80 -9.62
N PRO A 17 -5.98 15.20 -8.72
CA PRO A 17 -6.55 14.40 -7.64
C PRO A 17 -7.33 15.35 -6.72
N GLN A 18 -8.63 15.11 -6.65
CA GLN A 18 -9.59 15.86 -5.87
C GLN A 18 -9.35 15.56 -4.38
N LEU A 19 -8.84 16.55 -3.65
CA LEU A 19 -8.75 16.56 -2.20
C LEU A 19 -10.16 16.70 -1.63
N ASP A 20 -10.85 15.58 -1.44
CA ASP A 20 -12.13 15.55 -0.74
C ASP A 20 -11.97 15.05 0.71
N LEU A 21 -12.13 16.04 1.59
CA LEU A 21 -12.32 16.00 3.03
C LEU A 21 -13.52 15.11 3.40
N VAL A 22 -13.34 14.02 4.15
CA VAL A 22 -14.45 13.34 4.85
C VAL A 22 -14.09 12.94 6.27
N ALA A 23 -14.92 13.45 7.18
CA ALA A 23 -14.99 13.36 8.62
C ALA A 23 -14.85 11.96 9.25
N GLY A 24 -14.10 11.88 10.34
CA GLY A 24 -14.16 10.78 11.30
C GLY A 24 -15.27 10.99 12.34
N GLY A 25 -16.29 10.13 12.32
CA GLY A 25 -17.11 9.81 13.50
C GLY A 25 -16.38 8.70 14.29
N GLY A 26 -16.30 8.70 15.61
CA GLY A 26 -17.40 8.82 16.58
C GLY A 26 -17.23 7.64 17.54
N LEU A 27 -16.47 7.86 18.61
CA LEU A 27 -16.12 6.87 19.64
C LEU A 27 -17.33 6.65 20.57
N LEU A 28 -17.84 5.41 20.66
CA LEU A 28 -18.75 4.98 21.73
C LEU A 28 -18.16 3.76 22.42
N ALA A 29 -17.59 3.98 23.60
CA ALA A 29 -17.20 2.95 24.55
C ALA A 29 -18.44 2.47 25.33
N ARG A 30 -18.61 1.15 25.47
CA ARG A 30 -19.45 0.54 26.50
C ARG A 30 -18.59 -0.43 27.30
N GLY A 31 -18.55 -0.22 28.61
CA GLY A 31 -17.95 -1.13 29.57
C GLY A 31 -18.89 -2.27 29.97
N SER A 32 -18.33 -3.31 30.57
CA SER A 32 -18.95 -4.07 31.66
C SER A 32 -17.90 -4.94 32.35
N ALA A 33 -18.04 -5.08 33.67
CA ALA A 33 -17.09 -5.69 34.59
C ALA A 33 -17.59 -7.03 35.17
N ALA A 34 -16.62 -7.78 35.71
CA ALA A 34 -16.68 -8.76 36.82
C ALA A 34 -17.23 -10.19 36.55
N PRO A 35 -16.96 -11.20 37.43
CA PRO A 35 -15.86 -11.41 38.39
C PRO A 35 -15.25 -12.86 38.37
N ALA A 36 -14.42 -13.13 39.38
CA ALA A 36 -13.55 -14.26 39.68
C ALA A 36 -14.19 -15.65 39.93
N GLY A 37 -13.35 -16.70 39.92
CA GLY A 37 -13.53 -17.90 40.76
C GLY A 37 -12.99 -19.23 40.22
N GLY A 38 -12.20 -19.92 41.05
CA GLY A 38 -12.31 -21.38 41.22
C GLY A 38 -11.28 -22.28 40.53
N GLY A 39 -10.39 -22.87 41.33
CA GLY A 39 -9.46 -23.92 40.90
C GLY A 39 -10.11 -25.28 40.67
N GLY A 40 -9.37 -26.17 40.01
CA GLY A 40 -9.78 -27.54 39.76
C GLY A 40 -8.77 -28.28 38.88
N THR A 41 -7.78 -28.90 39.51
CA THR A 41 -6.82 -29.82 38.88
C THR A 41 -7.50 -31.14 38.57
N TYR A 42 -7.64 -31.47 37.29
CA TYR A 42 -7.93 -32.84 36.83
C TYR A 42 -6.93 -33.27 35.77
N ALA A 43 -6.16 -34.30 36.13
CA ALA A 43 -5.22 -35.00 35.27
C ALA A 43 -5.95 -35.59 34.05
N ARG A 44 -5.47 -35.26 32.84
CA ARG A 44 -5.92 -35.87 31.58
C ARG A 44 -4.89 -36.88 31.11
N THR A 45 -5.31 -38.13 31.09
CA THR A 45 -4.67 -39.27 30.44
C THR A 45 -4.41 -38.98 28.96
N ALA A 46 -3.18 -39.25 28.53
CA ALA A 46 -2.71 -38.99 27.17
C ALA A 46 -3.16 -40.09 26.20
N ALA A 47 -3.95 -39.73 25.18
CA ALA A 47 -4.30 -40.58 24.04
C ALA A 47 -3.27 -40.42 22.90
N PRO A 48 -3.02 -41.47 22.07
CA PRO A 48 -1.90 -41.48 21.15
C PRO A 48 -2.13 -40.65 19.87
N ARG A 49 -1.11 -39.83 19.56
CA ARG A 49 -0.63 -39.41 18.22
C ARG A 49 -1.67 -39.14 17.10
N ARG A 50 -2.36 -38.00 17.21
CA ARG A 50 -2.87 -37.23 16.05
C ARG A 50 -1.75 -36.42 15.39
N ARG A 51 -0.77 -37.07 14.72
CA ARG A 51 0.38 -36.37 14.10
C ARG A 51 0.32 -36.24 12.57
N ARG A 52 -0.59 -36.94 11.88
CA ARG A 52 -0.70 -36.87 10.40
C ARG A 52 -1.81 -35.97 9.85
N ALA A 53 -2.95 -35.83 10.54
CA ALA A 53 -4.05 -34.98 10.02
C ALA A 53 -3.79 -33.47 10.17
N ARG A 54 -2.86 -33.06 11.05
CA ARG A 54 -2.46 -31.66 11.21
C ARG A 54 -1.53 -31.15 10.10
N SER A 55 -0.82 -32.03 9.38
CA SER A 55 0.13 -31.57 8.35
C SER A 55 -0.56 -31.20 7.03
N LEU A 56 -1.68 -31.87 6.69
CA LEU A 56 -2.43 -31.56 5.47
C LEU A 56 -3.36 -30.35 5.65
N ALA A 57 -3.99 -30.19 6.82
CA ALA A 57 -4.80 -29.01 7.12
C ALA A 57 -3.93 -27.74 7.30
N ALA A 58 -2.71 -27.87 7.85
CA ALA A 58 -1.76 -26.76 7.93
C ALA A 58 -1.15 -26.42 6.56
N ALA A 59 -0.96 -27.41 5.67
CA ALA A 59 -0.51 -27.18 4.30
C ALA A 59 -1.58 -26.50 3.43
N ALA A 60 -2.87 -26.82 3.64
CA ALA A 60 -3.98 -26.12 3.00
C ALA A 60 -4.21 -24.70 3.58
N ALA A 61 -3.75 -24.44 4.81
CA ALA A 61 -3.92 -23.17 5.52
C ALA A 61 -2.83 -22.12 5.26
N ALA A 62 -1.96 -22.28 4.25
CA ALA A 62 -0.88 -21.32 4.00
C ALA A 62 -0.51 -21.13 2.51
N MET A 63 -1.38 -21.46 1.56
CA MET A 63 -1.13 -21.13 0.15
C MET A 63 -1.62 -19.71 -0.15
N THR A 64 -0.78 -18.71 0.17
CA THR A 64 -0.96 -17.38 -0.41
C THR A 64 -0.32 -17.34 -1.78
N SER A 65 -1.09 -16.92 -2.78
CA SER A 65 -0.61 -16.69 -4.14
C SER A 65 -0.67 -15.22 -4.48
N LEU A 66 0.36 -14.71 -5.16
CA LEU A 66 0.33 -13.39 -5.79
C LEU A 66 -0.18 -13.55 -7.22
N ARG A 67 -1.09 -12.67 -7.63
CA ARG A 67 -1.53 -12.58 -9.02
C ARG A 67 -1.76 -11.13 -9.43
N PRO A 68 -1.79 -10.84 -10.75
CA PRO A 68 -2.20 -9.54 -11.24
C PRO A 68 -3.60 -9.17 -10.76
N PHE A 69 -3.79 -7.89 -10.46
CA PHE A 69 -5.09 -7.32 -10.13
C PHE A 69 -6.01 -7.33 -11.35
N ARG A 70 -7.30 -7.60 -11.16
CA ARG A 70 -8.33 -7.59 -12.22
C ARG A 70 -9.44 -6.63 -11.84
N CYS A 71 -10.13 -6.05 -12.83
CA CYS A 71 -11.27 -5.16 -12.58
C CYS A 71 -12.33 -5.77 -11.64
N GLY A 72 -12.56 -7.09 -11.75
CA GLY A 72 -13.49 -7.82 -10.91
C GLY A 72 -13.14 -7.82 -9.41
N ASP A 73 -11.87 -7.59 -9.05
CA ASP A 73 -11.41 -7.59 -7.67
C ASP A 73 -11.90 -6.37 -6.89
N LEU A 74 -12.19 -5.26 -7.57
CA LEU A 74 -12.76 -4.05 -6.96
C LEU A 74 -14.15 -4.27 -6.36
N PHE A 75 -14.87 -5.27 -6.88
CA PHE A 75 -16.23 -5.61 -6.44
C PHE A 75 -16.26 -6.73 -5.39
N ARG A 76 -15.13 -7.37 -5.09
CA ARG A 76 -15.07 -8.38 -4.02
C ARG A 76 -15.06 -7.67 -2.67
N PHE A 77 -15.96 -8.07 -1.77
CA PHE A 77 -16.19 -7.45 -0.46
C PHE A 77 -14.86 -7.19 0.27
N ASN A 78 -14.47 -5.91 0.30
CA ASN A 78 -13.08 -5.54 0.49
C ASN A 78 -12.82 -5.18 1.96
N ASN A 79 -12.74 -6.18 2.84
CA ASN A 79 -12.27 -5.98 4.23
C ASN A 79 -10.91 -5.26 4.29
N VAL A 80 -10.15 -5.30 3.19
CA VAL A 80 -8.88 -4.60 3.05
C VAL A 80 -9.07 -3.07 3.01
N ASN A 81 -10.15 -2.57 2.39
CA ASN A 81 -10.44 -1.12 2.30
C ASN A 81 -11.16 -0.57 3.55
N LEU A 82 -11.64 -1.43 4.46
CA LEU A 82 -12.28 -0.99 5.71
C LEU A 82 -11.26 -0.60 6.79
N ASP A 83 -9.97 -0.77 6.52
CA ASP A 83 -8.92 -0.31 7.42
C ASP A 83 -8.83 1.22 7.43
N VAL A 84 -8.88 1.82 8.62
CA VAL A 84 -8.88 3.28 8.83
C VAL A 84 -7.65 3.95 8.21
N LEU A 85 -6.53 3.23 8.11
CA LEU A 85 -5.28 3.72 7.55
C LEU A 85 -5.15 3.45 6.04
N THR A 86 -6.14 2.81 5.43
CA THR A 86 -6.17 2.53 3.99
C THR A 86 -7.01 3.59 3.30
N GLU A 87 -6.37 4.38 2.43
CA GLU A 87 -7.08 5.31 1.55
C GLU A 87 -7.95 4.55 0.54
N THR A 88 -9.23 4.90 0.47
CA THR A 88 -10.15 4.37 -0.54
C THR A 88 -10.38 5.42 -1.61
N PHE A 89 -9.97 5.11 -2.84
CA PHE A 89 -10.07 6.02 -3.98
C PHE A 89 -11.37 5.81 -4.77
N GLN A 90 -11.70 6.77 -5.63
CA GLN A 90 -12.78 6.61 -6.60
C GLN A 90 -12.46 5.51 -7.62
N LEU A 91 -13.48 4.85 -8.16
CA LEU A 91 -13.31 3.72 -9.09
C LEU A 91 -12.45 4.10 -10.32
N GLY A 92 -12.61 5.32 -10.84
CA GLY A 92 -11.85 5.82 -11.98
C GLY A 92 -10.33 5.85 -11.72
N PHE A 93 -9.92 6.12 -10.48
CA PHE A 93 -8.51 6.10 -10.07
C PHE A 93 -7.94 4.69 -10.22
N TYR A 94 -8.56 3.69 -9.60
CA TYR A 94 -8.13 2.28 -9.70
C TYR A 94 -8.09 1.78 -11.15
N MET A 95 -9.12 2.09 -11.95
CA MET A 95 -9.17 1.68 -13.36
C MET A 95 -8.09 2.35 -14.20
N SER A 96 -7.78 3.63 -13.94
CA SER A 96 -6.72 4.35 -14.67
C SER A 96 -5.34 3.76 -14.41
N TYR A 97 -5.06 3.35 -13.17
CA TYR A 97 -3.81 2.67 -12.80
C TYR A 97 -3.72 1.30 -13.44
N LEU A 98 -4.80 0.52 -13.40
CA LEU A 98 -4.84 -0.79 -14.05
C LEU A 98 -4.63 -0.70 -15.57
N ALA A 99 -5.11 0.36 -16.21
CA ALA A 99 -4.93 0.57 -17.65
C ALA A 99 -3.51 1.03 -18.03
N LYS A 100 -2.86 1.85 -17.20
CA LYS A 100 -1.54 2.44 -17.51
C LYS A 100 -0.36 1.61 -16.99
N HIS A 101 -0.53 0.99 -15.82
CA HIS A 101 0.52 0.32 -15.06
C HIS A 101 0.03 -1.03 -14.50
N PRO A 102 -0.53 -1.94 -15.33
CA PRO A 102 -1.04 -3.24 -14.86
C PRO A 102 0.03 -4.08 -14.16
N GLU A 103 1.31 -3.91 -14.54
CA GLU A 103 2.46 -4.60 -13.94
C GLU A 103 2.71 -4.24 -12.48
N PHE A 104 2.29 -3.05 -12.05
CA PHE A 104 2.43 -2.55 -10.68
C PHE A 104 1.24 -2.90 -9.79
N TYR A 105 0.23 -3.56 -10.34
CA TYR A 105 -1.02 -3.82 -9.65
C TYR A 105 -1.18 -5.32 -9.35
N GLN A 106 -1.09 -5.68 -8.06
CA GLN A 106 -1.14 -7.07 -7.63
C GLN A 106 -2.02 -7.27 -6.41
N VAL A 107 -2.53 -8.49 -6.29
CA VAL A 107 -3.33 -8.94 -5.16
C VAL A 107 -2.74 -10.22 -4.56
N ALA A 108 -2.72 -10.27 -3.23
CA ALA A 108 -2.44 -11.47 -2.46
C ALA A 108 -3.76 -12.19 -2.17
N GLU A 109 -3.88 -13.42 -2.66
CA GLU A 109 -5.07 -14.25 -2.51
C GLU A 109 -4.75 -15.49 -1.69
N GLY A 110 -5.58 -15.77 -0.70
CA GLY A 110 -5.47 -16.97 0.14
C GLY A 110 -6.17 -18.18 -0.48
N ALA A 111 -5.98 -19.35 0.15
CA ALA A 111 -6.72 -20.55 -0.20
C ALA A 111 -8.24 -20.27 -0.14
N ALA A 112 -8.98 -20.67 -1.18
CA ALA A 112 -10.40 -20.38 -1.42
C ALA A 112 -10.75 -18.99 -1.99
N GLY A 113 -9.78 -18.26 -2.52
CA GLY A 113 -10.06 -17.08 -3.35
C GLY A 113 -10.30 -15.78 -2.59
N ARG A 114 -10.00 -15.79 -1.28
CA ARG A 114 -10.16 -14.64 -0.40
C ARG A 114 -9.01 -13.66 -0.61
N THR A 115 -9.36 -12.41 -0.94
CA THR A 115 -8.40 -11.31 -1.02
C THR A 115 -7.84 -11.02 0.37
N MET A 116 -6.52 -11.14 0.52
CA MET A 116 -5.80 -10.90 1.78
C MET A 116 -5.17 -9.50 1.82
N GLY A 117 -4.87 -8.93 0.66
CA GLY A 117 -4.25 -7.62 0.52
C GLY A 117 -3.94 -7.31 -0.94
N TYR A 118 -3.62 -6.06 -1.25
CA TYR A 118 -3.21 -5.65 -2.58
C TYR A 118 -2.14 -4.56 -2.51
N ILE A 119 -1.44 -4.39 -3.62
CA ILE A 119 -0.52 -3.28 -3.86
C ILE A 119 -0.82 -2.67 -5.22
N MET A 120 -0.73 -1.35 -5.29
CA MET A 120 -0.91 -0.56 -6.48
C MET A 120 0.19 0.50 -6.53
N GLY A 121 0.79 0.64 -7.68
CA GLY A 121 1.79 1.67 -7.94
C GLY A 121 1.83 2.07 -9.40
N LYS A 122 2.83 2.87 -9.74
CA LYS A 122 3.11 3.37 -11.08
C LYS A 122 4.62 3.61 -11.25
N ALA A 123 5.07 3.77 -12.48
CA ALA A 123 6.39 4.34 -12.75
C ALA A 123 6.22 5.79 -13.19
N GLU A 124 7.02 6.71 -12.62
CA GLU A 124 6.95 8.13 -12.93
C GLU A 124 8.29 8.86 -12.77
N GLY A 125 8.30 10.15 -13.14
CA GLY A 125 9.47 11.02 -13.09
C GLY A 125 10.24 11.09 -14.40
N SER A 126 11.42 11.70 -14.36
CA SER A 126 12.31 11.83 -15.51
C SER A 126 13.79 11.89 -15.09
N GLY A 127 14.69 11.48 -15.97
CA GLY A 127 16.13 11.47 -15.69
C GLY A 127 16.49 10.65 -14.44
N GLU A 128 17.26 11.23 -13.53
CA GLU A 128 17.63 10.61 -12.25
C GLU A 128 16.47 10.50 -11.25
N GLN A 129 15.34 11.15 -11.53
CA GLN A 129 14.10 11.01 -10.76
C GLN A 129 13.16 9.95 -11.35
N TRP A 130 13.60 9.13 -12.31
CA TRP A 130 12.78 8.01 -12.80
C TRP A 130 12.66 6.91 -11.73
N HIS A 131 11.44 6.68 -11.21
CA HIS A 131 11.22 5.82 -10.05
C HIS A 131 9.90 5.04 -10.11
N GLY A 132 9.78 4.02 -9.27
CA GLY A 132 8.51 3.37 -8.96
C GLY A 132 7.85 4.06 -7.76
N HIS A 133 6.55 4.35 -7.84
CA HIS A 133 5.79 4.97 -6.75
C HIS A 133 4.73 4.01 -6.23
N VAL A 134 4.70 3.80 -4.91
CA VAL A 134 3.62 3.01 -4.26
C VAL A 134 2.47 3.92 -3.88
N SER A 135 1.37 3.80 -4.62
CA SER A 135 0.16 4.60 -4.37
C SER A 135 -0.71 4.00 -3.26
N ALA A 136 -0.75 2.67 -3.16
CA ALA A 136 -1.45 2.01 -2.07
C ALA A 136 -0.86 0.62 -1.82
N VAL A 137 -0.66 0.27 -0.56
CA VAL A 137 -0.41 -1.10 -0.12
C VAL A 137 -1.21 -1.35 1.14
N THR A 138 -1.96 -2.44 1.15
CA THR A 138 -2.83 -2.76 2.28
C THR A 138 -3.01 -4.26 2.42
N VAL A 139 -3.14 -4.69 3.67
CA VAL A 139 -3.32 -6.08 4.08
C VAL A 139 -4.44 -6.10 5.11
N ALA A 140 -5.41 -6.97 4.88
CA ALA A 140 -6.56 -7.11 5.77
C ALA A 140 -6.07 -7.39 7.20
N PRO A 141 -6.70 -6.80 8.23
CA PRO A 141 -6.24 -6.92 9.63
C PRO A 141 -5.99 -8.36 10.08
N GLU A 142 -6.86 -9.31 9.72
CA GLU A 142 -6.70 -10.73 10.06
C GLU A 142 -5.47 -11.42 9.42
N PHE A 143 -4.87 -10.81 8.39
CA PHE A 143 -3.73 -11.36 7.65
C PHE A 143 -2.43 -10.57 7.85
N ARG A 144 -2.41 -9.61 8.78
CA ARG A 144 -1.21 -8.86 9.12
C ARG A 144 -0.19 -9.75 9.85
N ARG A 145 1.06 -9.28 9.90
CA ARG A 145 2.20 -9.96 10.57
C ARG A 145 2.58 -11.32 10.00
N MET A 146 2.04 -11.71 8.83
CA MET A 146 2.44 -12.89 8.07
C MET A 146 3.43 -12.58 6.93
N GLY A 147 3.97 -11.37 6.88
CA GLY A 147 4.95 -10.96 5.86
C GLY A 147 4.35 -10.57 4.50
N LEU A 148 3.03 -10.53 4.34
CA LEU A 148 2.37 -10.21 3.06
C LEU A 148 2.76 -8.85 2.49
N ALA A 149 2.79 -7.81 3.32
CA ALA A 149 3.21 -6.48 2.88
C ALA A 149 4.66 -6.49 2.33
N ARG A 150 5.56 -7.25 2.97
CA ARG A 150 6.94 -7.41 2.50
C ARG A 150 6.97 -8.08 1.12
N THR A 151 6.16 -9.12 0.93
CA THR A 151 6.07 -9.84 -0.34
C THR A 151 5.52 -8.96 -1.46
N LEU A 152 4.46 -8.20 -1.18
CA LEU A 152 3.87 -7.26 -2.15
C LEU A 152 4.85 -6.13 -2.52
N MET A 153 5.48 -5.51 -1.52
CA MET A 153 6.47 -4.46 -1.74
C MET A 153 7.66 -4.98 -2.55
N ARG A 154 8.21 -6.15 -2.19
CA ARG A 154 9.33 -6.75 -2.93
C ARG A 154 8.99 -7.01 -4.40
N ASN A 155 7.76 -7.44 -4.70
CA ASN A 155 7.36 -7.63 -6.09
C ASN A 155 7.32 -6.30 -6.86
N LEU A 156 6.79 -5.24 -6.23
CA LEU A 156 6.78 -3.91 -6.82
C LEU A 156 8.21 -3.38 -7.04
N GLU A 157 9.11 -3.58 -6.07
CA GLU A 157 10.54 -3.28 -6.20
C GLU A 157 11.18 -4.04 -7.37
N ASP A 158 10.93 -5.35 -7.47
CA ASP A 158 11.44 -6.21 -8.56
C ASP A 158 10.93 -5.73 -9.94
N VAL A 159 9.67 -5.29 -10.04
CA VAL A 159 9.09 -4.72 -11.27
C VAL A 159 9.77 -3.38 -11.60
N SER A 160 9.92 -2.51 -10.61
CA SER A 160 10.56 -1.19 -10.75
C SER A 160 12.00 -1.33 -11.25
N GLU A 161 12.76 -2.27 -10.67
CA GLU A 161 14.13 -2.57 -11.06
C GLU A 161 14.19 -3.21 -12.45
N ARG A 162 13.51 -4.33 -12.67
CA ARG A 162 13.76 -5.17 -13.86
C ARG A 162 13.05 -4.71 -15.11
N ARG A 163 11.87 -4.09 -14.99
CA ARG A 163 11.07 -3.67 -16.15
C ARG A 163 11.22 -2.19 -16.47
N HIS A 164 11.42 -1.36 -15.44
CA HIS A 164 11.50 0.08 -15.62
C HIS A 164 12.90 0.63 -15.40
N ASP A 165 13.85 -0.17 -14.92
CA ASP A 165 15.21 0.28 -14.60
C ASP A 165 15.18 1.56 -13.74
N ALA A 166 14.34 1.57 -12.71
CA ALA A 166 14.13 2.73 -11.85
C ALA A 166 15.35 3.01 -10.95
N TYR A 167 15.57 4.29 -10.61
CA TYR A 167 16.62 4.70 -9.66
C TYR A 167 16.25 4.37 -8.21
N PHE A 168 14.97 4.48 -7.87
CA PHE A 168 14.46 4.22 -6.52
C PHE A 168 12.99 3.81 -6.55
N VAL A 169 12.48 3.45 -5.37
CA VAL A 169 11.04 3.35 -5.10
C VAL A 169 10.69 4.31 -3.98
N ASP A 170 9.60 5.05 -4.13
CA ASP A 170 9.08 5.92 -3.09
C ASP A 170 7.63 5.60 -2.68
N LEU A 171 7.21 6.18 -1.56
CA LEU A 171 5.85 6.14 -1.05
C LEU A 171 5.63 7.25 -0.02
N PHE A 172 4.36 7.64 0.14
CA PHE A 172 3.96 8.52 1.24
C PHE A 172 3.33 7.72 2.38
N VAL A 173 3.66 8.11 3.60
CA VAL A 173 3.05 7.57 4.81
C VAL A 173 2.70 8.70 5.78
N ARG A 174 1.52 8.60 6.40
CA ARG A 174 1.10 9.49 7.48
C ARG A 174 2.15 9.51 8.59
N VAL A 175 2.54 10.71 9.05
CA VAL A 175 3.53 10.85 10.14
C VAL A 175 3.09 10.17 11.44
N SER A 176 1.78 10.05 11.65
CA SER A 176 1.17 9.37 12.81
C SER A 176 1.27 7.84 12.74
N ASN A 177 1.46 7.26 11.55
CA ASN A 177 1.47 5.82 11.32
C ASN A 177 2.86 5.20 11.60
N THR A 178 3.24 5.25 12.87
CA THR A 178 4.55 4.75 13.36
C THR A 178 4.77 3.26 13.07
N MET A 179 3.70 2.46 13.01
CA MET A 179 3.79 1.04 12.66
C MET A 179 4.21 0.82 11.22
N ALA A 180 3.60 1.54 10.27
CA ALA A 180 3.98 1.46 8.86
C ALA A 180 5.38 2.02 8.61
N ILE A 181 5.73 3.15 9.25
CA ILE A 181 7.08 3.74 9.15
C ILE A 181 8.14 2.71 9.54
N ARG A 182 8.02 2.09 10.73
CA ARG A 182 8.96 1.05 11.18
C ARG A 182 9.00 -0.17 10.26
N MET A 183 7.85 -0.54 9.69
CA MET A 183 7.78 -1.63 8.71
C MET A 183 8.60 -1.30 7.47
N TYR A 184 8.45 -0.10 6.90
CA TYR A 184 9.19 0.33 5.71
C TYR A 184 10.68 0.54 5.99
N GLU A 185 11.04 1.09 7.15
CA GLU A 185 12.45 1.15 7.60
C GLU A 185 13.05 -0.27 7.64
N GLY A 186 12.31 -1.25 8.15
CA GLY A 186 12.69 -2.67 8.12
C GLY A 186 12.72 -3.32 6.73
N PHE A 187 12.26 -2.62 5.68
CA PHE A 187 12.40 -2.99 4.27
C PHE A 187 13.58 -2.27 3.58
N GLY A 188 14.22 -1.33 4.27
CA GLY A 188 15.34 -0.53 3.78
C GLY A 188 14.95 0.85 3.23
N TYR A 189 13.73 1.32 3.50
CA TYR A 189 13.32 2.68 3.16
C TYR A 189 13.84 3.68 4.19
N THR A 190 14.12 4.90 3.73
CA THR A 190 14.59 6.01 4.56
C THR A 190 13.73 7.24 4.32
N VAL A 191 13.53 8.06 5.35
CA VAL A 191 12.81 9.33 5.22
C VAL A 191 13.63 10.29 4.35
N TYR A 192 13.13 10.55 3.14
CA TYR A 192 13.74 11.50 2.23
C TYR A 192 13.34 12.94 2.58
N ARG A 193 12.04 13.17 2.83
CA ARG A 193 11.52 14.49 3.23
C ARG A 193 10.20 14.38 3.98
N ARG A 194 9.81 15.49 4.60
CA ARG A 194 8.48 15.69 5.18
C ARG A 194 7.68 16.62 4.28
N VAL A 195 6.46 16.21 3.94
CA VAL A 195 5.52 16.97 3.12
C VAL A 195 4.43 17.51 4.03
N LEU A 196 4.35 18.83 4.15
CA LEU A 196 3.42 19.50 5.05
C LEU A 196 1.99 19.44 4.51
N GLY A 197 1.03 19.11 5.37
CA GLY A 197 -0.39 19.12 5.03
C GLY A 197 -0.80 18.22 3.85
N TYR A 198 -0.09 17.10 3.65
CA TYR A 198 -0.27 16.24 2.47
C TYR A 198 -1.61 15.50 2.48
N TYR A 199 -2.04 14.96 3.62
CA TYR A 199 -3.30 14.21 3.72
C TYR A 199 -4.47 15.10 4.10
N SER A 200 -4.27 15.96 5.10
CA SER A 200 -5.18 17.04 5.47
C SER A 200 -4.36 18.24 5.90
N LYS A 201 -4.98 19.41 6.12
CA LYS A 201 -4.26 20.60 6.58
C LYS A 201 -3.52 20.38 7.91
N GLU A 202 -3.93 19.38 8.67
CA GLU A 202 -3.43 19.04 10.00
C GLU A 202 -2.48 17.83 9.99
N GLU A 203 -2.42 17.05 8.90
CA GLU A 203 -1.61 15.83 8.85
C GLU A 203 -0.62 15.80 7.68
N ASP A 204 0.66 15.80 8.07
CA ASP A 204 1.81 15.70 7.20
C ASP A 204 2.06 14.26 6.73
N ALA A 205 2.85 14.13 5.67
CA ALA A 205 3.38 12.85 5.21
C ALA A 205 4.91 12.81 5.31
N PHE A 206 5.46 11.63 5.50
CA PHE A 206 6.84 11.33 5.13
C PHE A 206 6.87 10.74 3.73
N ASP A 207 7.75 11.28 2.90
CA ASP A 207 8.21 10.67 1.65
C ASP A 207 9.35 9.71 2.01
N LEU A 208 9.06 8.42 1.91
CA LEU A 208 10.00 7.34 2.19
C LEU A 208 10.56 6.84 0.87
N ARG A 209 11.89 6.75 0.76
CA ARG A 209 12.58 6.28 -0.44
C ARG A 209 13.50 5.11 -0.17
N LYS A 210 13.63 4.23 -1.16
CA LYS A 210 14.61 3.15 -1.20
C LYS A 210 15.32 3.15 -2.53
N ALA A 211 16.63 3.35 -2.51
CA ALA A 211 17.47 3.30 -3.70
C ALA A 211 17.49 1.89 -4.28
N LEU A 212 17.33 1.79 -5.60
CA LEU A 212 17.48 0.57 -6.38
C LEU A 212 18.91 0.47 -6.96
N PRO A 213 19.32 -0.68 -7.51
CA PRO A 213 20.70 -0.89 -7.98
C PRO A 213 21.21 0.12 -9.03
N ARG A 214 20.30 0.78 -9.76
CA ARG A 214 20.66 1.84 -10.72
C ARG A 214 21.24 3.09 -10.02
N ASP A 215 20.75 3.44 -8.83
CA ASP A 215 21.27 4.55 -8.03
C ASP A 215 22.47 4.13 -7.16
N LYS A 216 23.61 3.89 -7.81
CA LYS A 216 24.85 3.41 -7.15
C LYS A 216 25.36 4.35 -6.07
N GLU A 217 25.19 5.66 -6.27
CA GLU A 217 25.64 6.70 -5.34
C GLU A 217 24.61 7.02 -4.26
N LYS A 218 23.42 6.41 -4.32
CA LYS A 218 22.32 6.60 -3.36
C LYS A 218 21.89 8.08 -3.24
N LYS A 219 21.96 8.84 -4.34
CA LYS A 219 21.60 10.26 -4.37
C LYS A 219 20.12 10.48 -4.07
N SER A 220 19.28 9.55 -4.52
CA SER A 220 17.82 9.64 -4.39
C SER A 220 17.30 9.52 -2.97
N VAL A 221 18.11 8.98 -2.05
CA VAL A 221 17.73 8.74 -0.64
C VAL A 221 18.38 9.70 0.34
N VAL A 222 19.20 10.66 -0.13
CA VAL A 222 19.82 11.66 0.74
C VAL A 222 18.72 12.60 1.27
N PRO A 223 18.47 12.67 2.59
CA PRO A 223 17.35 13.44 3.12
C PRO A 223 17.48 14.94 2.81
N LEU A 224 16.37 15.56 2.44
CA LEU A 224 16.27 17.01 2.32
C LEU A 224 16.25 17.65 3.71
N LYS A 225 16.98 18.76 3.84
CA LYS A 225 17.10 19.50 5.12
C LYS A 225 15.83 20.25 5.52
N LYS A 226 14.92 20.49 4.57
CA LYS A 226 13.73 21.33 4.77
C LYS A 226 12.48 20.53 4.42
N PRO A 227 11.38 20.72 5.17
CA PRO A 227 10.08 20.22 4.74
C PRO A 227 9.63 20.96 3.48
N VAL A 228 8.78 20.30 2.68
CA VAL A 228 8.23 20.84 1.44
C VAL A 228 6.72 20.87 1.49
N GLN A 229 6.12 21.69 0.65
CA GLN A 229 4.68 21.76 0.44
C GLN A 229 4.22 20.79 -0.67
N PRO A 230 2.95 20.38 -0.71
CA PRO A 230 2.47 19.42 -1.69
C PRO A 230 2.61 19.87 -3.15
N TRP A 231 2.60 21.17 -3.41
CA TRP A 231 2.79 21.73 -4.76
C TRP A 231 4.26 21.83 -5.20
N GLU A 232 5.21 21.65 -4.28
CA GLU A 232 6.65 21.60 -4.58
C GLU A 232 7.11 20.18 -4.95
N LEU A 233 6.17 19.22 -4.97
CA LEU A 233 6.43 17.86 -5.39
C LEU A 233 6.57 17.82 -6.92
N GLU A 234 7.66 17.21 -7.39
CA GLU A 234 7.99 17.08 -8.81
C GLU A 234 7.09 16.03 -9.48
N TRP A 235 5.85 16.40 -9.79
CA TRP A 235 4.93 15.56 -10.58
C TRP A 235 4.90 16.09 -12.03
N SER A 236 5.47 15.36 -12.98
CA SER A 236 5.28 15.61 -14.42
C SER A 236 5.30 14.31 -15.19
#